data_AF-A0A971H9V8-F1
#
_entry.id   AF-A0A971H9V8-F1
#
_cell.length_a   1.000
_cell.length_b   1.000
_cell.length_c   1.000
_cell.angle_alpha   90.00
_cell.angle_beta   90.00
_cell.angle_gamma   90.00
#
_symmetry.space_group_name_H-M   'P 1'
#
loop_
_entity.id
_entity.type
_entity.pdbx_description
1 polymer ?
#
loop_
_entity_poly.entity_id
_entity_poly.type
_entity_poly.pdbx_seq_one_letter_code
_entity_poly.pdbx_strand_id
1 'polypeptide(L)'
;MAYKFNEVKLDKGMYGETGKSFAQVLERLDPSEEYKGTAYEDLDAFQRQLKRFDIKVRGAGSDSVEKFFRTFESSVLFPEYVARSVRQGMEEENVLPSITATVTKFDGMDYRSIYSIPTEDEKSLRRVEEGAIIPQTEVKVRENLVKLHKRGRMLVASYEAVRFQKLDLFSVMLRQIGSQIMRMHLDDAIEVILSGDGNANPAEAYKVGTSPITGTAGTLEYDQLLEFWNCFDPYTMNTLLVSPDAMLQILKCAEFQNPLTGLNFQGTGELSNPLGAKLIRTGAVKSGTVIGLDRGYALEMIQASDVSVEYDRLIDRQLERAAITSISGFAKLYTEASKALKI
;
A
#
# COMPACT_ATOMS: atom_id res chain seq x y z
N MET A 1 40.78 -11.65 6.18
CA MET A 1 39.68 -12.61 5.94
C MET A 1 38.95 -12.13 4.71
N ALA A 2 38.94 -12.90 3.63
CA ALA A 2 38.11 -12.58 2.47
C ALA A 2 36.68 -12.95 2.84
N TYR A 3 35.82 -11.94 2.98
CA TYR A 3 34.39 -12.17 3.21
C TYR A 3 33.74 -12.62 1.90
N LYS A 4 32.78 -13.54 1.98
CA LYS A 4 32.13 -14.20 0.83
C LYS A 4 31.50 -13.23 -0.17
N PHE A 5 31.01 -12.08 0.31
CA PHE A 5 30.47 -11.03 -0.56
C PHE A 5 31.47 -10.50 -1.61
N ASN A 6 32.79 -10.65 -1.39
CA ASN A 6 33.82 -10.24 -2.36
C ASN A 6 33.97 -11.20 -3.55
N GLU A 7 33.46 -12.42 -3.43
CA GLU A 7 33.60 -13.48 -4.43
C GLU A 7 32.34 -13.62 -5.31
N VAL A 8 31.26 -12.93 -4.96
CA VAL A 8 30.00 -12.93 -5.71
C VAL A 8 30.19 -12.21 -7.05
N LYS A 9 29.98 -12.92 -8.16
CA LYS A 9 29.97 -12.31 -9.51
C LYS A 9 28.59 -11.74 -9.78
N LEU A 10 28.51 -10.43 -10.04
CA LEU A 10 27.24 -9.75 -10.34
C LEU A 10 26.99 -9.71 -11.84
N ASP A 11 25.82 -10.16 -12.27
CA ASP A 11 25.42 -10.15 -13.67
C ASP A 11 23.94 -9.76 -13.87
N LYS A 12 23.60 -9.30 -15.07
CA LYS A 12 22.23 -8.83 -15.39
C LYS A 12 21.19 -9.96 -15.39
N GLY A 13 21.61 -11.20 -15.65
CA GLY A 13 20.78 -12.40 -15.61
C GLY A 13 20.21 -12.71 -14.23
N MET A 14 20.78 -12.15 -13.15
CA MET A 14 20.21 -12.22 -11.81
C MET A 14 18.80 -11.60 -11.70
N TYR A 15 18.45 -10.64 -12.56
CA TYR A 15 17.10 -10.07 -12.62
C TYR A 15 16.11 -10.96 -13.39
N GLY A 16 16.59 -11.95 -14.13
CA GLY A 16 15.78 -12.87 -14.93
C GLY A 16 15.39 -14.16 -14.21
N GLU A 17 15.83 -14.37 -12.97
CA GLU A 17 15.42 -15.55 -12.20
C GLU A 17 13.92 -15.51 -11.89
N THR A 18 13.17 -16.43 -12.48
CA THR A 18 11.71 -16.50 -12.35
C THR A 18 11.30 -16.62 -10.88
N GLY A 19 10.39 -15.74 -10.46
CA GLY A 19 9.80 -15.77 -9.11
C GLY A 19 10.72 -15.29 -7.98
N LYS A 20 11.88 -14.69 -8.29
CA LYS A 20 12.80 -14.16 -7.28
C LYS A 20 13.18 -12.72 -7.55
N SER A 21 13.24 -11.91 -6.50
CA SER A 21 13.82 -10.56 -6.59
C SER A 21 15.35 -10.64 -6.62
N PHE A 22 15.99 -9.61 -7.16
CA PHE A 22 17.46 -9.52 -7.18
C PHE A 22 18.06 -9.62 -5.76
N ALA A 23 17.42 -9.00 -4.77
CA ALA A 23 17.81 -9.13 -3.37
C ALA A 23 17.74 -10.59 -2.86
N GLN A 24 16.71 -11.37 -3.23
CA GLN A 24 16.61 -12.79 -2.86
C GLN A 24 17.68 -13.65 -3.54
N VAL A 25 18.03 -13.34 -4.80
CA VAL A 25 19.12 -14.01 -5.52
C VAL A 25 20.46 -13.73 -4.83
N LEU A 26 20.70 -12.47 -4.45
CA LEU A 26 21.89 -12.08 -3.69
C LEU A 26 21.93 -12.76 -2.32
N GLU A 27 20.82 -12.81 -1.59
CA GLU A 27 20.73 -13.44 -0.28
C GLU A 27 21.03 -14.94 -0.34
N ARG A 28 20.66 -15.61 -1.44
CA ARG A 28 21.02 -17.03 -1.65
C ARG A 28 22.53 -17.21 -1.90
N LEU A 29 23.17 -16.27 -2.60
CA LEU A 29 24.60 -16.32 -2.91
C LEU A 29 25.48 -15.87 -1.74
N ASP A 30 24.98 -14.92 -0.94
CA ASP A 30 25.65 -14.32 0.21
C ASP A 30 24.71 -14.27 1.43
N PRO A 31 24.45 -15.41 2.09
CA PRO A 31 23.47 -15.50 3.17
C PRO A 31 23.84 -14.65 4.38
N SER A 32 22.90 -13.87 4.89
CA SER A 32 23.10 -13.02 6.08
C SER A 32 23.41 -13.81 7.35
N GLU A 33 22.93 -15.04 7.44
CA GLU A 33 23.22 -15.95 8.54
C GLU A 33 24.71 -16.21 8.76
N GLU A 34 25.52 -16.16 7.69
CA GLU A 34 26.98 -16.37 7.76
C GLU A 34 27.73 -15.17 8.37
N TYR A 35 27.06 -14.04 8.59
CA TYR A 35 27.65 -12.80 9.09
C TYR A 35 27.26 -12.48 10.54
N LYS A 36 26.51 -13.36 11.23
CA LYS A 36 26.17 -13.19 12.65
C LYS A 36 27.44 -13.11 13.51
N GLY A 37 27.51 -12.10 14.39
CA GLY A 37 28.68 -11.82 15.22
C GLY A 37 29.86 -11.15 14.49
N THR A 38 29.67 -10.74 13.23
CA THR A 38 30.66 -9.97 12.47
C THR A 38 30.28 -8.49 12.39
N ALA A 39 31.22 -7.62 12.00
CA ALA A 39 30.94 -6.19 11.75
C ALA A 39 29.99 -5.90 10.56
N TYR A 40 29.45 -6.94 9.93
CA TYR A 40 28.53 -6.86 8.78
C TYR A 40 27.18 -7.54 9.05
N GLU A 41 26.90 -7.92 10.30
CA GLU A 41 25.64 -8.56 10.71
C GLU A 41 24.41 -7.69 10.38
N ASP A 42 24.51 -6.38 10.59
CA ASP A 42 23.42 -5.43 10.36
C ASP A 42 23.18 -5.08 8.88
N LEU A 43 24.04 -5.57 7.96
CA LEU A 43 23.93 -5.27 6.54
C LEU A 43 23.31 -6.44 5.78
N ASP A 44 22.37 -6.14 4.90
CA ASP A 44 21.83 -7.13 3.96
C ASP A 44 22.83 -7.43 2.81
N ALA A 45 22.58 -8.51 2.05
CA ALA A 45 23.46 -8.91 0.96
C ALA A 45 23.71 -7.78 -0.07
N PHE A 46 22.71 -6.94 -0.35
CA PHE A 46 22.85 -5.81 -1.26
C PHE A 46 23.72 -4.68 -0.70
N GLN A 47 23.53 -4.31 0.57
CA GLN A 47 24.32 -3.31 1.27
C GLN A 47 25.78 -3.74 1.42
N ARG A 48 26.04 -5.06 1.59
CA ARG A 48 27.39 -5.60 1.52
C ARG A 48 28.02 -5.42 0.14
N GLN A 49 27.26 -5.62 -0.94
CA GLN A 49 27.74 -5.32 -2.30
C GLN A 49 28.00 -3.82 -2.49
N LEU A 50 27.13 -2.92 -1.99
CA LEU A 50 27.41 -1.48 -2.02
C LEU A 50 28.71 -1.14 -1.29
N LYS A 51 28.95 -1.76 -0.13
CA LYS A 51 30.18 -1.56 0.65
C LYS A 51 31.42 -2.10 -0.07
N ARG A 52 31.32 -3.23 -0.77
CA ARG A 52 32.39 -3.79 -1.62
C ARG A 52 32.86 -2.80 -2.68
N PHE A 53 31.94 -2.07 -3.31
CA PHE A 53 32.24 -1.05 -4.32
C PHE A 53 32.42 0.36 -3.73
N ASP A 54 32.46 0.50 -2.40
CA ASP A 54 32.52 1.77 -1.65
C ASP A 54 31.38 2.75 -2.01
N ILE A 55 30.20 2.29 -2.43
CA ILE A 55 29.11 3.17 -2.84
C ILE A 55 28.33 3.67 -1.62
N LYS A 56 28.38 4.99 -1.36
CA LYS A 56 27.67 5.65 -0.26
C LYS A 56 26.39 6.31 -0.77
N VAL A 57 25.27 5.68 -0.46
CA VAL A 57 23.94 6.09 -0.96
C VAL A 57 23.27 7.19 -0.13
N ARG A 58 23.66 7.39 1.14
CA ARG A 58 23.02 8.34 2.08
C ARG A 58 24.04 9.16 2.87
N GLY A 59 23.63 10.36 3.29
CA GLY A 59 24.39 11.25 4.18
C GLY A 59 25.26 12.28 3.47
N ALA A 60 25.94 13.13 4.25
CA ALA A 60 26.77 14.23 3.75
C ALA A 60 27.92 13.77 2.83
N GLY A 61 28.37 12.53 3.02
CA GLY A 61 29.37 11.87 2.16
C GLY A 61 28.79 11.06 1.01
N SER A 62 27.53 11.30 0.60
CA SER A 62 26.91 10.55 -0.49
C SER A 62 27.67 10.73 -1.81
N ASP A 63 27.81 9.63 -2.53
CA ASP A 63 28.47 9.60 -3.82
C ASP A 63 27.54 10.10 -4.93
N SER A 64 28.10 10.37 -6.11
CA SER A 64 27.32 10.64 -7.32
C SER A 64 26.81 9.34 -7.94
N VAL A 65 25.74 9.44 -8.74
CA VAL A 65 25.18 8.30 -9.49
C VAL A 65 26.24 7.61 -10.35
N GLU A 66 27.20 8.37 -10.89
CA GLU A 66 28.35 7.86 -11.63
C GLU A 66 29.07 6.68 -10.97
N LYS A 67 29.13 6.63 -9.64
CA LYS A 67 29.88 5.58 -8.93
C LYS A 67 29.36 4.18 -9.23
N PHE A 68 28.06 4.04 -9.50
CA PHE A 68 27.46 2.78 -9.95
C PHE A 68 27.99 2.32 -11.32
N PHE A 69 28.41 3.25 -12.18
CA PHE A 69 28.78 2.96 -13.56
C PHE A 69 30.30 2.89 -13.78
N ARG A 70 31.11 2.90 -12.72
CA ARG A 70 32.58 2.76 -12.80
C ARG A 70 33.01 1.37 -13.24
N THR A 71 32.26 0.33 -12.87
CA THR A 71 32.54 -1.05 -13.26
C THR A 71 31.28 -1.72 -13.80
N PHE A 72 31.45 -2.79 -14.58
CA PHE A 72 30.31 -3.57 -15.08
C PHE A 72 29.52 -4.19 -13.92
N GLU A 73 30.20 -4.79 -12.95
CA GLU A 73 29.55 -5.43 -11.79
C GLU A 73 28.76 -4.43 -10.93
N SER A 74 29.31 -3.23 -10.67
CA SER A 74 28.60 -2.20 -9.90
C SER A 74 27.33 -1.68 -10.60
N SER A 75 27.31 -1.67 -11.93
CA SER A 75 26.17 -1.16 -12.71
C SER A 75 24.93 -2.05 -12.60
N VAL A 76 25.14 -3.35 -12.29
CA VAL A 76 24.08 -4.32 -12.03
C VAL A 76 23.30 -3.95 -10.76
N LEU A 77 23.91 -3.24 -9.80
CA LEU A 77 23.27 -2.85 -8.54
C LEU A 77 22.32 -1.64 -8.69
N PHE A 78 22.42 -0.89 -9.78
CA PHE A 78 21.68 0.37 -9.93
C PHE A 78 20.16 0.19 -10.06
N PRO A 79 19.61 -0.75 -10.86
CA PRO A 79 18.17 -0.98 -10.91
C PRO A 79 17.57 -1.38 -9.56
N GLU A 80 18.24 -2.25 -8.80
CA GLU A 80 17.82 -2.62 -7.45
C GLU A 80 17.86 -1.42 -6.48
N TYR A 81 18.90 -0.57 -6.57
CA TYR A 81 18.94 0.68 -5.81
C TYR A 81 17.71 1.56 -6.10
N VAL A 82 17.35 1.72 -7.37
CA VAL A 82 16.16 2.47 -7.77
C VAL A 82 14.89 1.83 -7.19
N ALA A 83 14.72 0.51 -7.36
CA ALA A 83 13.56 -0.22 -6.84
C ALA A 83 13.41 -0.07 -5.32
N ARG A 84 14.51 -0.13 -4.58
CA ARG A 84 14.53 0.05 -3.11
C ARG A 84 14.15 1.47 -2.69
N SER A 85 14.71 2.49 -3.32
CA SER A 85 14.34 3.88 -3.01
C SER A 85 12.88 4.18 -3.33
N VAL A 86 12.33 3.62 -4.42
CA VAL A 86 10.90 3.72 -4.74
C VAL A 86 10.06 2.98 -3.71
N ARG A 87 10.41 1.73 -3.36
CA ARG A 87 9.68 0.93 -2.36
C ARG A 87 9.63 1.62 -1.01
N GLN A 88 10.74 2.21 -0.57
CA GLN A 88 10.77 3.02 0.63
C GLN A 88 9.78 4.20 0.56
N GLY A 89 9.72 4.89 -0.58
CA GLY A 89 8.75 5.96 -0.78
C GLY A 89 7.29 5.48 -0.79
N MET A 90 7.04 4.26 -1.25
CA MET A 90 5.73 3.63 -1.15
C MET A 90 5.37 3.31 0.30
N GLU A 91 6.31 2.74 1.07
CA GLU A 91 6.14 2.39 2.49
C GLU A 91 5.89 3.61 3.37
N GLU A 92 6.60 4.73 3.12
CA GLU A 92 6.45 5.99 3.87
C GLU A 92 5.01 6.56 3.83
N GLU A 93 4.25 6.29 2.77
CA GLU A 93 2.85 6.76 2.61
C GLU A 93 1.84 5.59 2.55
N ASN A 94 2.23 4.39 3.00
CA ASN A 94 1.39 3.21 2.84
C ASN A 94 0.24 3.14 3.85
N VAL A 95 -0.94 3.62 3.46
CA VAL A 95 -2.18 3.48 4.24
C VAL A 95 -2.97 2.20 3.92
N LEU A 96 -2.61 1.46 2.86
CA LEU A 96 -3.38 0.30 2.40
C LEU A 96 -3.54 -0.81 3.46
N PRO A 97 -2.53 -1.13 4.30
CA PRO A 97 -2.69 -2.10 5.38
C PRO A 97 -3.75 -1.72 6.42
N SER A 98 -4.10 -0.43 6.51
CA SER A 98 -5.18 0.02 7.41
C SER A 98 -6.57 -0.16 6.78
N ILE A 99 -6.68 -0.41 5.47
CA ILE A 99 -7.97 -0.55 4.78
C ILE A 99 -8.21 -1.94 4.15
N THR A 100 -7.16 -2.75 4.03
CA THR A 100 -7.19 -4.08 3.43
C THR A 100 -7.15 -5.17 4.51
N ALA A 101 -7.94 -6.22 4.29
CA ALA A 101 -8.02 -7.41 5.14
C ALA A 101 -6.86 -8.37 4.87
N THR A 102 -6.57 -8.58 3.59
CA THR A 102 -5.51 -9.48 3.14
C THR A 102 -4.87 -8.97 1.85
N VAL A 103 -3.61 -9.36 1.65
CA VAL A 103 -2.85 -9.10 0.43
C VAL A 103 -2.53 -10.44 -0.22
N THR A 104 -3.10 -10.67 -1.40
CA THR A 104 -2.89 -11.88 -2.19
C THR A 104 -1.85 -11.59 -3.27
N LYS A 105 -0.72 -12.31 -3.23
CA LYS A 105 0.28 -12.27 -4.31
C LYS A 105 -0.18 -13.18 -5.44
N PHE A 106 -0.23 -12.65 -6.67
CA PHE A 106 -0.81 -13.35 -7.80
C PHE A 106 0.06 -13.28 -9.06
N ASP A 107 0.56 -14.43 -9.49
CA ASP A 107 1.38 -14.57 -10.70
C ASP A 107 0.53 -15.13 -11.87
N GLY A 108 -0.44 -14.35 -12.33
CA GLY A 108 -1.32 -14.74 -13.43
C GLY A 108 -2.02 -13.55 -14.09
N MET A 109 -2.72 -13.82 -15.20
CA MET A 109 -3.46 -12.78 -15.94
C MET A 109 -4.85 -12.51 -15.35
N ASP A 110 -5.49 -13.54 -14.80
CA ASP A 110 -6.91 -13.52 -14.42
C ASP A 110 -7.08 -13.92 -12.95
N TYR A 111 -7.41 -12.97 -12.06
CA TYR A 111 -7.75 -13.27 -10.68
C TYR A 111 -9.26 -13.22 -10.45
N ARG A 112 -9.79 -14.23 -9.77
CA ARG A 112 -11.16 -14.24 -9.26
C ARG A 112 -11.13 -14.35 -7.75
N SER A 113 -11.71 -13.36 -7.08
CA SER A 113 -11.86 -13.40 -5.62
C SER A 113 -12.92 -14.43 -5.22
N ILE A 114 -12.75 -14.99 -4.04
CA ILE A 114 -13.74 -15.87 -3.40
C ILE A 114 -14.65 -15.04 -2.51
N TYR A 115 -15.90 -15.47 -2.40
CA TYR A 115 -16.86 -14.87 -1.49
C TYR A 115 -17.74 -15.95 -0.89
N SER A 116 -18.23 -15.67 0.32
CA SER A 116 -19.30 -16.43 0.93
C SER A 116 -20.28 -15.44 1.52
N ILE A 117 -21.49 -15.40 0.97
CA ILE A 117 -22.60 -14.66 1.58
C ILE A 117 -23.57 -15.75 2.05
N PRO A 118 -23.39 -16.26 3.28
CA PRO A 118 -24.39 -17.15 3.86
C PRO A 118 -25.71 -16.41 3.94
N THR A 119 -26.80 -17.12 3.63
CA THR A 119 -28.17 -16.63 3.87
C THR A 119 -28.38 -16.34 5.36
N GLU A 120 -29.36 -15.50 5.74
CA GLU A 120 -29.62 -15.21 7.16
C GLU A 120 -29.84 -16.48 7.99
N ASP A 121 -30.49 -17.49 7.40
CA ASP A 121 -30.69 -18.78 8.03
C ASP A 121 -29.37 -19.56 8.24
N GLU A 122 -28.43 -19.49 7.32
CA GLU A 122 -27.09 -20.10 7.44
C GLU A 122 -26.18 -19.33 8.40
N LYS A 123 -26.34 -17.99 8.51
CA LYS A 123 -25.66 -17.16 9.51
C LYS A 123 -26.14 -17.51 10.93
N SER A 124 -27.40 -17.89 11.08
CA SER A 124 -27.92 -18.37 12.35
C SER A 124 -27.29 -19.72 12.69
N LEU A 125 -26.24 -19.71 13.53
CA LEU A 125 -25.63 -20.92 14.09
C LEU A 125 -26.62 -21.56 15.08
N ARG A 126 -27.68 -22.18 14.54
CA ARG A 126 -28.75 -22.79 15.33
C ARG A 126 -28.17 -23.92 16.17
N ARG A 127 -28.69 -24.08 17.39
CA ARG A 127 -28.37 -25.24 18.23
C ARG A 127 -28.82 -26.50 17.49
N VAL A 128 -27.86 -27.32 17.09
CA VAL A 128 -28.09 -28.59 16.42
C VAL A 128 -28.21 -29.69 17.48
N GLU A 129 -29.35 -30.35 17.52
CA GLU A 129 -29.56 -31.55 18.33
C GLU A 129 -28.82 -32.75 17.70
N GLU A 130 -28.56 -33.79 18.49
CA GLU A 130 -27.83 -34.98 18.03
C GLU A 130 -28.54 -35.63 16.82
N GLY A 131 -27.84 -35.71 15.67
CA GLY A 131 -28.36 -36.27 14.42
C GLY A 131 -28.96 -35.26 13.43
N ALA A 132 -29.05 -33.97 13.77
CA ALA A 132 -29.49 -32.92 12.85
C ALA A 132 -28.37 -32.43 11.93
N ILE A 133 -28.74 -32.00 10.72
CA ILE A 133 -27.81 -31.49 9.70
C ILE A 133 -27.29 -30.13 10.15
N ILE A 134 -25.96 -30.01 10.24
CA ILE A 134 -25.26 -28.76 10.56
C ILE A 134 -25.40 -27.80 9.36
N PRO A 135 -25.76 -26.51 9.58
CA PRO A 135 -25.78 -25.51 8.52
C PRO A 135 -24.45 -25.47 7.77
N GLN A 136 -24.51 -25.48 6.43
CA GLN A 136 -23.33 -25.44 5.58
C GLN A 136 -23.13 -24.03 5.04
N THR A 137 -21.89 -23.59 4.96
CA THR A 137 -21.52 -22.32 4.34
C THR A 137 -20.79 -22.61 3.05
N GLU A 138 -21.41 -22.31 1.90
CA GLU A 138 -20.78 -22.49 0.60
C GLU A 138 -19.82 -21.33 0.30
N VAL A 139 -18.61 -21.67 -0.16
CA VAL A 139 -17.64 -20.70 -0.68
C VAL A 139 -17.70 -20.75 -2.21
N LYS A 140 -17.99 -19.61 -2.84
CA LYS A 140 -18.13 -19.49 -4.29
C LYS A 140 -17.04 -18.57 -4.85
N VAL A 141 -16.65 -18.83 -6.10
CA VAL A 141 -15.78 -17.94 -6.87
C VAL A 141 -16.65 -16.90 -7.56
N ARG A 142 -16.23 -15.63 -7.56
CA ARG A 142 -16.98 -14.58 -8.26
C ARG A 142 -17.00 -14.77 -9.78
N GLU A 143 -18.07 -14.29 -10.40
CA GLU A 143 -18.25 -14.34 -11.85
C GLU A 143 -17.31 -13.38 -12.58
N ASN A 144 -17.17 -12.14 -12.10
CA ASN A 144 -16.32 -11.15 -12.73
C ASN A 144 -14.88 -11.16 -12.19
N LEU A 145 -13.94 -11.00 -13.13
CA LEU A 145 -12.52 -10.88 -12.87
C LEU A 145 -12.21 -9.56 -12.15
N VAL A 146 -11.27 -9.62 -11.21
CA VAL A 146 -10.71 -8.41 -10.60
C VAL A 146 -9.79 -7.74 -11.61
N LYS A 147 -10.05 -6.47 -11.91
CA LYS A 147 -9.21 -5.70 -12.83
C LYS A 147 -7.92 -5.30 -12.11
N LEU A 148 -6.80 -5.71 -12.68
CA LEU A 148 -5.47 -5.28 -12.26
C LEU A 148 -5.08 -4.02 -13.04
N HIS A 149 -4.64 -3.00 -12.33
CA HIS A 149 -4.18 -1.74 -12.91
C HIS A 149 -2.66 -1.64 -12.82
N LYS A 150 -2.02 -1.40 -13.97
CA LYS A 150 -0.59 -1.10 -14.03
C LYS A 150 -0.39 0.40 -13.78
N ARG A 151 0.13 0.74 -12.60
CA ARG A 151 0.50 2.12 -12.22
C ARG A 151 2.00 2.28 -12.34
N GLY A 152 2.45 3.41 -12.86
CA GLY A 152 3.89 3.63 -13.01
C GLY A 152 4.24 4.94 -13.67
N ARG A 153 5.52 5.26 -13.64
CA ARG A 153 6.07 6.49 -14.18
C ARG A 153 7.39 6.20 -14.89
N MET A 154 7.54 6.75 -16.09
CA MET A 154 8.81 6.72 -16.80
C MET A 154 9.64 7.93 -16.41
N LEU A 155 10.83 7.68 -15.87
CA LEU A 155 11.85 8.70 -15.66
C LEU A 155 12.65 8.81 -16.96
N VAL A 156 12.66 10.01 -17.54
CA VAL A 156 13.44 10.34 -18.74
C VAL A 156 14.36 11.50 -18.37
N ALA A 157 15.67 11.26 -18.42
CA ALA A 157 16.66 12.29 -18.20
C ALA A 157 17.89 12.04 -19.08
N SER A 158 18.64 13.10 -19.38
CA SER A 158 19.93 12.93 -20.04
C SER A 158 20.92 12.28 -19.07
N TYR A 159 21.79 11.44 -19.62
CA TYR A 159 22.82 10.75 -18.85
C TYR A 159 23.66 11.72 -18.02
N GLU A 160 24.06 12.84 -18.61
CA GLU A 160 24.86 13.87 -17.94
C GLU A 160 24.11 14.54 -16.79
N ALA A 161 22.80 14.74 -16.92
CA ALA A 161 21.99 15.40 -15.90
C ALA A 161 21.82 14.54 -14.64
N VAL A 162 21.83 13.21 -14.77
CA VAL A 162 21.68 12.28 -13.64
C VAL A 162 23.03 11.86 -13.06
N ARG A 163 24.03 11.60 -13.91
CA ARG A 163 25.34 11.05 -13.53
C ARG A 163 26.02 11.83 -12.40
N PHE A 164 26.00 13.16 -12.46
CA PHE A 164 26.69 14.01 -11.49
C PHE A 164 25.83 14.38 -10.28
N GLN A 165 24.57 13.96 -10.24
CA GLN A 165 23.71 14.20 -9.07
C GLN A 165 24.13 13.31 -7.92
N LYS A 166 23.98 13.85 -6.72
CA LYS A 166 24.16 13.11 -5.48
C LYS A 166 23.08 12.05 -5.35
N LEU A 167 23.48 10.85 -4.94
CA LEU A 167 22.57 9.72 -4.75
C LEU A 167 21.46 10.05 -3.75
N ASP A 168 21.75 10.85 -2.73
CA ASP A 168 20.79 11.26 -1.71
C ASP A 168 19.65 12.12 -2.31
N LEU A 169 19.99 13.13 -3.11
CA LEU A 169 19.00 13.96 -3.82
C LEU A 169 18.21 13.13 -4.83
N PHE A 170 18.89 12.25 -5.56
CA PHE A 170 18.23 11.35 -6.50
C PHE A 170 17.24 10.41 -5.79
N SER A 171 17.61 9.89 -4.62
CA SER A 171 16.73 9.08 -3.77
C SER A 171 15.49 9.82 -3.28
N VAL A 172 15.56 11.13 -3.02
CA VAL A 172 14.36 11.93 -2.69
C VAL A 172 13.37 11.92 -3.85
N MET A 173 13.84 12.12 -5.08
CA MET A 173 12.96 12.08 -6.26
C MET A 173 12.34 10.68 -6.47
N LEU A 174 13.13 9.62 -6.28
CA LEU A 174 12.63 8.24 -6.40
C LEU A 174 11.59 7.91 -5.32
N ARG A 175 11.82 8.35 -4.08
CA ARG A 175 10.83 8.21 -3.00
C ARG A 175 9.54 8.95 -3.31
N GLN A 176 9.63 10.16 -3.88
CA GLN A 176 8.45 10.89 -4.33
C GLN A 176 7.67 10.14 -5.42
N ILE A 177 8.35 9.47 -6.36
CA ILE A 177 7.68 8.62 -7.35
C ILE A 177 6.97 7.45 -6.66
N GLY A 178 7.62 6.79 -5.69
CA GLY A 178 7.01 5.74 -4.88
C GLY A 178 5.75 6.20 -4.15
N SER A 179 5.82 7.31 -3.44
CA SER A 179 4.69 7.94 -2.76
C SER A 179 3.52 8.23 -3.72
N GLN A 180 3.81 8.74 -4.93
CA GLN A 180 2.77 8.96 -5.95
C GLN A 180 2.12 7.67 -6.44
N ILE A 181 2.89 6.60 -6.68
CA ILE A 181 2.35 5.29 -7.05
C ILE A 181 1.42 4.79 -5.94
N MET A 182 1.84 4.94 -4.69
CA MET A 182 1.07 4.52 -3.51
C MET A 182 -0.25 5.29 -3.39
N ARG A 183 -0.25 6.60 -3.66
CA ARG A 183 -1.47 7.41 -3.73
C ARG A 183 -2.43 6.93 -4.82
N MET A 184 -1.92 6.61 -5.99
CA MET A 184 -2.75 6.07 -7.08
C MET A 184 -3.37 4.72 -6.70
N HIS A 185 -2.64 3.85 -5.99
CA HIS A 185 -3.21 2.61 -5.48
C HIS A 185 -4.31 2.85 -4.44
N LEU A 186 -4.17 3.89 -3.61
CA LEU A 186 -5.23 4.31 -2.69
C LEU A 186 -6.46 4.86 -3.44
N ASP A 187 -6.25 5.65 -4.50
CA ASP A 187 -7.33 6.13 -5.37
C ASP A 187 -8.10 4.94 -5.96
N ASP A 188 -7.39 3.93 -6.48
CA ASP A 188 -7.97 2.72 -7.04
C ASP A 188 -8.77 1.94 -5.98
N ALA A 189 -8.26 1.82 -4.75
CA ALA A 189 -8.97 1.17 -3.65
C ALA A 189 -10.27 1.91 -3.29
N ILE A 190 -10.24 3.24 -3.24
CA ILE A 190 -11.42 4.07 -2.93
C ILE A 190 -12.44 4.02 -4.06
N GLU A 191 -11.99 4.03 -5.32
CA GLU A 191 -12.87 3.86 -6.47
C GLU A 191 -13.58 2.51 -6.41
N VAL A 192 -12.88 1.42 -6.09
CA VAL A 192 -13.48 0.10 -5.90
C VAL A 192 -14.45 0.08 -4.71
N ILE A 193 -14.18 0.77 -3.61
CA ILE A 193 -15.13 0.88 -2.49
C ILE A 193 -16.43 1.55 -2.96
N LEU A 194 -16.32 2.71 -3.63
CA LEU A 194 -17.46 3.57 -3.97
C LEU A 194 -18.25 3.07 -5.18
N SER A 195 -17.57 2.59 -6.22
CA SER A 195 -18.17 2.17 -7.50
C SER A 195 -18.30 0.65 -7.63
N GLY A 196 -17.69 -0.12 -6.74
CA GLY A 196 -17.66 -1.59 -6.79
C GLY A 196 -16.51 -2.13 -7.65
N ASP A 197 -16.24 -3.43 -7.52
CA ASP A 197 -15.20 -4.15 -8.26
C ASP A 197 -15.71 -4.75 -9.60
N GLY A 198 -16.90 -4.33 -10.05
CA GLY A 198 -17.58 -4.88 -11.22
C GLY A 198 -18.57 -6.00 -10.91
N ASN A 199 -18.71 -6.46 -9.67
CA ASN A 199 -19.73 -7.43 -9.25
C ASN A 199 -20.99 -6.77 -8.64
N ALA A 200 -21.36 -5.58 -9.13
CA ALA A 200 -22.52 -4.81 -8.64
C ALA A 200 -22.55 -4.63 -7.11
N ASN A 201 -21.38 -4.36 -6.52
CA ASN A 201 -21.15 -4.32 -5.08
C ASN A 201 -20.65 -2.96 -4.53
N PRO A 202 -21.14 -1.80 -5.01
CA PRO A 202 -20.72 -0.50 -4.48
C PRO A 202 -21.05 -0.38 -2.99
N ALA A 203 -20.28 0.43 -2.26
CA ALA A 203 -20.59 0.74 -0.88
C ALA A 203 -21.92 1.49 -0.77
N GLU A 204 -22.73 1.12 0.22
CA GLU A 204 -23.96 1.82 0.51
C GLU A 204 -23.64 3.27 0.91
N ALA A 205 -24.31 4.23 0.26
CA ALA A 205 -24.05 5.65 0.45
C ALA A 205 -25.20 6.31 1.21
N TYR A 206 -24.92 6.79 2.42
CA TYR A 206 -25.82 7.61 3.21
C TYR A 206 -25.57 9.10 2.94
N LYS A 207 -26.58 9.92 3.21
CA LYS A 207 -26.48 11.36 3.12
C LYS A 207 -27.03 11.98 4.40
N VAL A 208 -26.32 12.98 4.93
CA VAL A 208 -26.79 13.75 6.08
C VAL A 208 -28.11 14.44 5.74
N GLY A 209 -29.07 14.35 6.66
CA GLY A 209 -30.44 14.84 6.47
C GLY A 209 -31.38 13.88 5.72
N THR A 210 -30.93 12.64 5.46
CA THR A 210 -31.80 11.56 4.97
C THR A 210 -31.71 10.36 5.89
N SER A 211 -32.86 9.86 6.34
CA SER A 211 -32.95 8.67 7.22
C SER A 211 -32.11 7.51 6.66
N PRO A 212 -31.28 6.85 7.50
CA PRO A 212 -31.21 6.94 8.96
C PRO A 212 -30.37 8.10 9.52
N ILE A 213 -29.65 8.86 8.68
CA ILE A 213 -28.76 9.93 9.13
C ILE A 213 -29.53 11.27 9.20
N THR A 214 -29.73 11.77 10.43
CA THR A 214 -30.41 13.03 10.70
C THR A 214 -29.50 14.24 10.41
N GLY A 215 -29.93 15.45 10.74
CA GLY A 215 -29.14 16.68 10.58
C GLY A 215 -29.39 17.45 9.27
N THR A 216 -28.52 18.43 9.01
CA THR A 216 -28.60 19.30 7.83
C THR A 216 -27.51 18.96 6.82
N ALA A 217 -27.86 18.83 5.55
CA ALA A 217 -26.87 18.58 4.50
C ALA A 217 -25.80 19.70 4.46
N GLY A 218 -24.53 19.31 4.42
CA GLY A 218 -23.36 20.18 4.45
C GLY A 218 -22.72 20.34 5.83
N THR A 219 -23.37 19.85 6.91
CA THR A 219 -22.85 19.93 8.29
C THR A 219 -22.73 18.55 8.91
N LEU A 220 -21.54 18.22 9.41
CA LEU A 220 -21.26 17.00 10.16
C LEU A 220 -21.05 17.32 11.64
N GLU A 221 -21.96 16.86 12.49
CA GLU A 221 -21.87 16.89 13.94
C GLU A 221 -21.61 15.47 14.48
N TYR A 222 -21.39 15.36 15.80
CA TYR A 222 -21.07 14.09 16.45
C TYR A 222 -22.24 13.08 16.35
N ASP A 223 -23.48 13.55 16.40
CA ASP A 223 -24.67 12.70 16.30
C ASP A 223 -24.73 11.96 14.96
N GLN A 224 -24.41 12.63 13.84
CA GLN A 224 -24.40 11.97 12.53
C GLN A 224 -23.26 10.95 12.40
N LEU A 225 -22.13 11.15 13.08
CA LEU A 225 -21.07 10.15 13.16
C LEU A 225 -21.52 8.92 13.96
N LEU A 226 -22.29 9.10 15.04
CA LEU A 226 -22.86 8.00 15.82
C LEU A 226 -23.92 7.23 15.01
N GLU A 227 -24.81 7.93 14.31
CA GLU A 227 -25.81 7.31 13.45
C GLU A 227 -25.15 6.53 12.30
N PHE A 228 -24.09 7.09 11.71
CA PHE A 228 -23.31 6.41 10.68
C PHE A 228 -22.61 5.17 11.24
N TRP A 229 -22.02 5.26 12.44
CA TRP A 229 -21.43 4.11 13.14
C TRP A 229 -22.46 3.02 13.43
N ASN A 230 -23.67 3.38 13.85
CA ASN A 230 -24.76 2.45 14.13
C ASN A 230 -25.23 1.69 12.87
N CYS A 231 -24.98 2.23 11.68
CA CYS A 231 -25.30 1.55 10.43
C CYS A 231 -24.36 0.38 10.11
N PHE A 232 -23.27 0.15 10.86
CA PHE A 232 -22.28 -0.88 10.54
C PHE A 232 -22.60 -2.29 11.04
N ASP A 233 -23.61 -2.50 11.88
CA ASP A 233 -24.01 -3.85 12.36
C ASP A 233 -24.23 -4.81 11.16
N PRO A 234 -23.59 -6.01 11.12
CA PRO A 234 -22.80 -6.72 12.14
C PRO A 234 -21.29 -6.45 12.18
N TYR A 235 -20.78 -5.56 11.33
CA TYR A 235 -19.37 -5.20 11.23
C TYR A 235 -18.98 -4.06 12.17
N THR A 236 -17.67 -3.87 12.33
CA THR A 236 -17.13 -2.80 13.18
C THR A 236 -16.47 -1.72 12.34
N MET A 237 -16.95 -0.48 12.46
CA MET A 237 -16.29 0.67 11.83
C MET A 237 -14.97 0.95 12.56
N ASN A 238 -13.87 0.36 12.06
CA ASN A 238 -12.55 0.46 12.68
C ASN A 238 -11.60 1.39 11.91
N THR A 239 -11.97 1.82 10.71
CA THR A 239 -11.19 2.77 9.91
C THR A 239 -12.12 3.76 9.22
N LEU A 240 -11.74 5.03 9.25
CA LEU A 240 -12.43 6.13 8.58
C LEU A 240 -11.48 6.81 7.60
N LEU A 241 -11.83 6.82 6.32
CA LEU A 241 -11.18 7.64 5.31
C LEU A 241 -11.99 8.92 5.14
N VAL A 242 -11.36 10.06 5.39
CA VAL A 242 -12.04 11.36 5.36
C VAL A 242 -11.38 12.30 4.37
N SER A 243 -12.21 13.06 3.65
CA SER A 243 -11.74 14.18 2.85
C SER A 243 -11.23 15.31 3.76
N PRO A 244 -10.31 16.18 3.27
CA PRO A 244 -9.71 17.22 4.11
C PRO A 244 -10.72 18.20 4.73
N ASP A 245 -11.80 18.51 4.03
CA ASP A 245 -12.89 19.36 4.51
C ASP A 245 -13.75 18.65 5.57
N ALA A 246 -14.08 17.36 5.36
CA ALA A 246 -14.77 16.54 6.36
C ALA A 246 -13.95 16.42 7.65
N MET A 247 -12.64 16.21 7.53
CA MET A 247 -11.71 16.17 8.65
C MET A 247 -11.76 17.45 9.49
N LEU A 248 -11.81 18.62 8.83
CA LEU A 248 -11.94 19.90 9.53
C LEU A 248 -13.27 20.04 10.27
N GLN A 249 -14.36 19.46 9.76
CA GLN A 249 -15.64 19.45 10.47
C GLN A 249 -15.59 18.54 11.70
N ILE A 250 -15.02 17.33 11.58
CA ILE A 250 -14.84 16.39 12.70
C ILE A 250 -14.02 17.03 13.82
N LEU A 251 -12.90 17.68 13.49
CA LEU A 251 -12.04 18.36 14.47
C LEU A 251 -12.71 19.58 15.12
N LYS A 252 -13.80 20.09 14.54
CA LYS A 252 -14.58 21.19 15.10
C LYS A 252 -15.68 20.73 16.06
N CYS A 253 -16.03 19.44 16.11
CA CYS A 253 -17.03 18.96 17.07
C CYS A 253 -16.49 19.10 18.50
N ALA A 254 -17.37 19.43 19.44
CA ALA A 254 -17.01 19.77 20.82
C ALA A 254 -16.33 18.58 21.54
N GLU A 255 -16.71 17.36 21.19
CA GLU A 255 -16.19 16.10 21.73
C GLU A 255 -14.70 15.91 21.41
N PHE A 256 -14.24 16.37 20.24
CA PHE A 256 -12.83 16.32 19.82
C PHE A 256 -12.00 17.52 20.28
N GLN A 257 -12.66 18.60 20.71
CA GLN A 257 -11.99 19.78 21.29
C GLN A 257 -11.75 19.65 22.79
N ASN A 258 -12.26 18.61 23.43
CA ASN A 258 -12.09 18.41 24.86
C ASN A 258 -10.61 18.17 25.23
N PRO A 259 -10.02 18.96 26.15
CA PRO A 259 -8.62 18.79 26.56
C PRO A 259 -8.28 17.38 27.08
N LEU A 260 -9.25 16.66 27.64
CA LEU A 260 -9.07 15.29 28.14
C LEU A 260 -8.94 14.28 27.01
N THR A 261 -9.61 14.50 25.86
CA THR A 261 -9.47 13.63 24.68
C THR A 261 -8.22 13.99 23.87
N GLY A 262 -7.73 15.24 23.96
CA GLY A 262 -6.51 15.73 23.32
C GLY A 262 -5.19 15.31 23.99
N LEU A 263 -5.22 14.57 25.10
CA LEU A 263 -4.03 14.13 25.83
C LEU A 263 -3.12 13.22 24.97
N ASN A 264 -3.74 12.37 24.14
CA ASN A 264 -3.03 11.58 23.13
C ASN A 264 -2.36 12.49 22.09
N PHE A 265 -3.06 13.51 21.59
CA PHE A 265 -2.50 14.45 20.61
C PHE A 265 -1.30 15.24 21.17
N GLN A 266 -1.35 15.63 22.44
CA GLN A 266 -0.23 16.32 23.09
C GLN A 266 1.00 15.42 23.30
N GLY A 267 0.79 14.12 23.50
CA GLY A 267 1.87 13.15 23.74
C GLY A 267 2.46 12.50 22.47
N THR A 268 1.63 12.22 21.47
CA THR A 268 2.02 11.46 20.27
C THR A 268 1.91 12.25 18.98
N GLY A 269 1.23 13.41 18.97
CA GLY A 269 0.88 14.14 17.76
C GLY A 269 -0.20 13.48 16.91
N GLU A 270 -0.74 12.33 17.34
CA GLU A 270 -1.83 11.64 16.66
C GLU A 270 -3.19 12.12 17.18
N LEU A 271 -4.11 12.36 16.25
CA LEU A 271 -5.47 12.78 16.57
C LEU A 271 -6.23 11.65 17.27
N SER A 272 -7.12 12.03 18.17
CA SER A 272 -7.95 11.10 18.91
C SER A 272 -8.89 10.37 17.94
N ASN A 273 -8.87 9.04 17.98
CA ASN A 273 -9.65 8.20 17.08
C ASN A 273 -11.15 8.28 17.44
N PRO A 274 -12.03 8.74 16.52
CA PRO A 274 -13.47 8.78 16.74
C PRO A 274 -14.00 7.35 16.89
N LEU A 275 -14.71 7.06 17.98
CA LEU A 275 -15.40 5.77 18.19
C LEU A 275 -14.48 4.54 18.07
N GLY A 276 -13.17 4.71 18.33
CA GLY A 276 -12.18 3.64 18.16
C GLY A 276 -11.73 3.38 16.72
N ALA A 277 -12.24 4.13 15.74
CA ALA A 277 -11.86 4.02 14.34
C ALA A 277 -10.60 4.83 14.04
N LYS A 278 -9.63 4.23 13.34
CA LYS A 278 -8.43 4.93 12.87
C LYS A 278 -8.83 5.99 11.83
N LEU A 279 -8.59 7.25 12.15
CA LEU A 279 -8.95 8.38 11.29
C LEU A 279 -7.82 8.68 10.31
N ILE A 280 -8.07 8.50 9.02
CA ILE A 280 -7.09 8.68 7.95
C ILE A 280 -7.58 9.78 7.01
N ARG A 281 -6.83 10.88 6.97
CA ARG A 281 -7.06 11.97 6.02
C ARG A 281 -6.48 11.61 4.67
N THR A 282 -7.28 11.69 3.61
CA THR A 282 -6.79 11.45 2.25
C THR A 282 -7.41 12.43 1.25
N GLY A 283 -6.60 12.87 0.27
CA GLY A 283 -7.07 13.69 -0.84
C GLY A 283 -7.78 12.89 -1.94
N ALA A 284 -7.73 11.56 -1.86
CA ALA A 284 -8.38 10.63 -2.78
C ALA A 284 -9.90 10.60 -2.62
N VAL A 285 -10.39 10.84 -1.39
CA VAL A 285 -11.82 10.91 -1.10
C VAL A 285 -12.36 12.27 -1.56
N LYS A 286 -13.49 12.24 -2.28
CA LYS A 286 -14.17 13.44 -2.77
C LYS A 286 -14.57 14.36 -1.60
N SER A 287 -14.56 15.67 -1.85
CA SER A 287 -15.00 16.67 -0.85
C SER A 287 -16.37 16.31 -0.27
N GLY A 288 -16.55 16.54 1.02
CA GLY A 288 -17.78 16.25 1.75
C GLY A 288 -18.10 14.76 1.86
N THR A 289 -17.11 13.87 1.72
CA THR A 289 -17.32 12.42 1.82
C THR A 289 -16.48 11.82 2.94
N VAL A 290 -17.12 10.95 3.71
CA VAL A 290 -16.51 10.10 4.74
C VAL A 290 -16.75 8.65 4.33
N ILE A 291 -15.74 7.81 4.35
CA ILE A 291 -15.87 6.37 4.08
C ILE A 291 -15.52 5.66 5.38
N GLY A 292 -16.48 4.89 5.90
CA GLY A 292 -16.24 3.98 7.00
C GLY A 292 -16.07 2.57 6.48
N LEU A 293 -15.12 1.85 7.08
CA LEU A 293 -14.83 0.49 6.71
C LEU A 293 -14.42 -0.35 7.92
N ASP A 294 -14.74 -1.64 7.84
CA ASP A 294 -14.13 -2.67 8.65
C ASP A 294 -12.93 -3.24 7.89
N ARG A 295 -11.71 -2.88 8.32
CA ARG A 295 -10.47 -3.33 7.68
C ARG A 295 -10.37 -4.85 7.57
N GLY A 296 -11.00 -5.61 8.46
CA GLY A 296 -10.91 -7.08 8.48
C GLY A 296 -11.75 -7.74 7.39
N TYR A 297 -12.72 -7.04 6.82
CA TYR A 297 -13.73 -7.62 5.94
C TYR A 297 -14.06 -6.78 4.70
N ALA A 298 -13.56 -5.55 4.60
CA ALA A 298 -13.92 -4.64 3.51
C ALA A 298 -13.23 -5.00 2.18
N LEU A 299 -11.89 -5.09 2.17
CA LEU A 299 -11.11 -5.17 0.93
C LEU A 299 -10.05 -6.27 0.95
N GLU A 300 -9.90 -6.93 -0.19
CA GLU A 300 -8.72 -7.71 -0.55
C GLU A 300 -7.88 -6.92 -1.56
N MET A 301 -6.58 -6.84 -1.32
CA MET A 301 -5.61 -6.32 -2.30
C MET A 301 -4.96 -7.49 -3.04
N ILE A 302 -4.98 -7.42 -4.37
CA ILE A 302 -4.29 -8.38 -5.22
C ILE A 302 -3.09 -7.70 -5.81
N GLN A 303 -1.91 -8.23 -5.53
CA GLN A 303 -0.64 -7.67 -5.94
C GLN A 303 0.06 -8.64 -6.89
N ALA A 304 0.17 -8.24 -8.16
CA ALA A 304 0.81 -9.07 -9.18
C ALA A 304 2.30 -8.75 -9.34
N SER A 305 2.67 -7.48 -9.17
CA SER A 305 4.07 -7.06 -9.16
C SER A 305 4.23 -5.92 -8.17
N ASP A 306 5.20 -6.06 -7.28
CA ASP A 306 5.49 -5.07 -6.24
C ASP A 306 6.03 -3.78 -6.84
N VAL A 307 7.31 -3.77 -7.20
CA VAL A 307 7.96 -2.70 -7.94
C VAL A 307 8.86 -3.34 -8.99
N SER A 308 8.54 -3.07 -10.25
CA SER A 308 9.37 -3.42 -11.39
C SER A 308 10.08 -2.18 -11.91
N VAL A 309 11.38 -2.29 -12.11
CA VAL A 309 12.21 -1.23 -12.70
C VAL A 309 12.82 -1.78 -13.98
N GLU A 310 12.29 -1.32 -15.12
CA GLU A 310 12.86 -1.59 -16.42
C GLU A 310 13.79 -0.44 -16.78
N TYR A 311 15.08 -0.73 -16.84
CA TYR A 311 16.12 0.23 -17.20
C TYR A 311 16.61 -0.05 -18.61
N ASP A 312 16.51 0.95 -19.48
CA ASP A 312 17.10 0.92 -20.82
C ASP A 312 18.00 2.13 -21.04
N ARG A 313 19.15 1.86 -21.66
CA ARG A 313 20.09 2.87 -22.10
C ARG A 313 19.95 3.00 -23.60
N LEU A 314 19.18 4.00 -24.03
CA LEU A 314 19.06 4.33 -25.45
C LEU A 314 20.35 5.01 -25.92
N ILE A 315 21.22 4.20 -26.53
CA ILE A 315 22.56 4.58 -27.00
C ILE A 315 22.50 5.79 -27.94
N ASP A 316 21.48 5.87 -28.79
CA ASP A 316 21.39 6.89 -29.85
C ASP A 316 21.07 8.31 -29.35
N ARG A 317 20.53 8.46 -28.13
CA ARG A 317 20.09 9.78 -27.62
C ARG A 317 20.75 10.20 -26.31
N GLN A 318 21.67 9.39 -25.77
CA GLN A 318 22.26 9.60 -24.44
C GLN A 318 21.20 9.81 -23.35
N LEU A 319 20.01 9.21 -23.52
CA LEU A 319 18.91 9.27 -22.57
C LEU A 319 18.87 8.00 -21.74
N GLU A 320 18.78 8.16 -20.43
CA GLU A 320 18.43 7.07 -19.53
C GLU A 320 16.91 7.05 -19.36
N ARG A 321 16.31 5.88 -19.58
CA ARG A 321 14.90 5.65 -19.31
C ARG A 321 14.77 4.56 -18.27
N ALA A 322 14.11 4.90 -17.17
CA ALA A 322 13.70 3.93 -16.18
C ALA A 322 12.17 3.94 -16.09
N ALA A 323 11.52 2.86 -16.49
CA ALA A 323 10.10 2.66 -16.26
C ALA A 323 9.93 1.99 -14.90
N ILE A 324 9.32 2.70 -13.96
CA ILE A 324 9.02 2.19 -12.62
C ILE A 324 7.52 1.87 -12.62
N THR A 325 7.16 0.60 -12.44
CA THR A 325 5.76 0.17 -12.48
C THR A 325 5.40 -0.83 -11.38
N SER A 326 4.16 -0.76 -10.91
CA SER A 326 3.54 -1.61 -9.91
C SER A 326 2.17 -2.04 -10.42
N ILE A 327 1.78 -3.29 -10.16
CA ILE A 327 0.50 -3.84 -10.66
C ILE A 327 -0.28 -4.36 -9.47
N SER A 328 -1.45 -3.77 -9.24
CA SER A 328 -2.39 -4.22 -8.22
C SER A 328 -3.84 -4.06 -8.66
N GLY A 329 -4.73 -4.78 -7.99
CA GLY A 329 -6.17 -4.60 -8.06
C GLY A 329 -6.78 -4.78 -6.67
N PHE A 330 -8.05 -4.41 -6.54
CA PHE A 330 -8.79 -4.51 -5.30
C PHE A 330 -10.10 -5.24 -5.54
N ALA A 331 -10.49 -6.07 -4.59
CA ALA A 331 -11.77 -6.74 -4.57
C ALA A 331 -12.48 -6.45 -3.25
N LYS A 332 -13.80 -6.25 -3.28
CA LYS A 332 -14.57 -6.11 -2.04
C LYS A 332 -14.97 -7.48 -1.54
N LEU A 333 -14.62 -7.85 -0.31
CA LEU A 333 -15.00 -9.16 0.23
C LEU A 333 -16.47 -9.17 0.62
N TYR A 334 -16.86 -8.25 1.51
CA TYR A 334 -18.23 -8.06 1.98
C TYR A 334 -18.72 -6.64 1.68
N THR A 335 -19.88 -6.51 1.04
CA THR A 335 -20.47 -5.21 0.67
C THR A 335 -20.79 -4.34 1.88
N GLU A 336 -21.36 -4.97 2.91
CA GLU A 336 -21.84 -4.34 4.14
C GLU A 336 -20.70 -3.83 5.04
N ALA A 337 -19.48 -4.34 4.87
CA ALA A 337 -18.31 -3.96 5.65
C ALA A 337 -17.73 -2.58 5.26
N SER A 338 -18.28 -1.93 4.22
CA SER A 338 -17.85 -0.59 3.78
C SER A 338 -19.08 0.26 3.46
N LYS A 339 -19.15 1.46 4.04
CA LYS A 339 -20.24 2.42 3.82
C LYS A 339 -19.66 3.80 3.55
N ALA A 340 -20.35 4.61 2.77
CA ALA A 340 -19.99 5.99 2.49
C ALA A 340 -21.03 6.93 3.11
N LEU A 341 -20.58 8.06 3.64
CA LEU A 341 -21.41 9.13 4.14
C LEU A 341 -21.09 10.40 3.35
N LYS A 342 -22.11 10.98 2.72
CA LYS A 342 -22.05 12.30 2.10
C LYS A 342 -22.58 13.33 3.07
N ILE A 343 -21.72 14.27 3.42
CA ILE A 343 -22.03 15.40 4.30
C ILE A 343 -23.01 16.33 3.59
#